data_AF-A0A7C2ZJT5-F1
#
_entry.id   AF-A0A7C2ZJT5-F1
#
_cell.length_a   1.000
_cell.length_b   1.000
_cell.length_c   1.000
_cell.angle_alpha   90.00
_cell.angle_beta   90.00
_cell.angle_gamma   90.00
#
_symmetry.space_group_name_H-M   'P 1'
#
loop_
_entity.id
_entity.type
_entity.pdbx_description
1 polymer ?
#
loop_
_entity_poly.entity_id
_entity_poly.type
_entity_poly.pdbx_seq_one_letter_code
_entity_poly.pdbx_strand_id
1 'polypeptide(L)'
;MSEESTLPPKVQQRLLRFQQLQQQLQGTLLRKQQVQLELMEVENALKELEGVEDDVPIYKAVGALLVRAEKPKVVQELEDRREFLKLRLEQLEREENRLREQIEELRARLRKDLSAQAGVGL
;
A
#
# COMPACT_ATOMS: atom_id res chain seq x y z
N MET A 1 -32.96 -10.15 34.23
CA MET A 1 -33.00 -9.74 32.81
C MET A 1 -31.75 -8.91 32.61
N SER A 2 -30.78 -9.46 31.90
CA SER A 2 -29.48 -8.83 31.69
C SER A 2 -29.71 -7.55 30.89
N GLU A 3 -29.43 -6.38 31.47
CA GLU A 3 -29.23 -5.17 30.67
C GLU A 3 -28.01 -5.43 29.79
N GLU A 4 -28.26 -5.85 28.55
CA GLU A 4 -27.26 -5.78 27.50
C GLU A 4 -26.80 -4.33 27.43
N SER A 5 -25.57 -4.06 27.90
CA SER A 5 -24.94 -2.76 27.86
C SER A 5 -24.64 -2.38 26.42
N THR A 6 -25.70 -2.01 25.68
CA THR A 6 -25.59 -1.57 24.30
C THR A 6 -24.75 -0.30 24.27
N LEU A 7 -23.64 -0.34 23.53
CA LEU A 7 -22.81 0.84 23.28
C LEU A 7 -23.68 2.00 22.75
N PRO A 8 -23.42 3.26 23.12
CA PRO A 8 -24.18 4.38 22.61
C PRO A 8 -24.07 4.43 21.07
N PRO A 9 -25.12 4.81 20.33
CA PRO A 9 -25.13 4.79 18.87
C PRO A 9 -23.93 5.53 18.24
N LYS A 10 -23.48 6.63 18.85
CA LYS A 10 -22.30 7.39 18.41
C LYS A 10 -21.00 6.59 18.53
N VAL A 11 -20.86 5.77 19.57
CA VAL A 11 -19.69 4.91 19.79
C VAL A 11 -19.70 3.75 18.80
N GLN A 12 -20.87 3.16 18.55
CA GLN A 12 -21.03 2.10 17.53
C GLN A 12 -20.63 2.60 16.14
N GLN A 13 -21.12 3.78 15.72
CA GLN A 13 -20.75 4.38 14.44
C GLN A 13 -19.24 4.65 14.33
N ARG A 14 -18.62 5.16 15.40
CA ARG A 14 -17.16 5.36 15.43
C ARG A 14 -16.39 4.06 15.36
N LEU A 15 -16.86 3.00 16.03
CA LEU A 15 -16.25 1.68 15.98
C LEU A 15 -16.31 1.08 14.56
N LEU A 16 -17.47 1.19 13.91
CA LEU A 16 -17.62 0.75 12.51
C LEU A 16 -16.66 1.50 11.59
N ARG A 17 -16.58 2.83 11.74
CA ARG A 17 -15.65 3.65 10.95
C ARG A 17 -14.19 3.26 11.19
N PHE A 18 -13.83 2.95 12.43
CA PHE A 18 -12.48 2.49 12.79
C PHE A 18 -12.14 1.18 12.08
N GLN A 19 -13.03 0.20 12.13
CA GLN A 19 -12.86 -1.07 11.43
C GLN A 19 -12.71 -0.90 9.91
N GLN A 20 -13.52 -0.01 9.30
CA GLN A 20 -13.41 0.32 7.88
C GLN A 20 -12.04 0.91 7.52
N LEU A 21 -11.53 1.85 8.33
CA LEU A 21 -10.22 2.45 8.10
C LEU A 21 -9.09 1.41 8.24
N GLN A 22 -9.20 0.48 9.21
CA GLN A 22 -8.24 -0.61 9.34
C GLN A 22 -8.21 -1.53 8.12
N GLN A 23 -9.38 -1.87 7.56
CA GLN A 23 -9.47 -2.66 6.32
C GLN A 23 -8.86 -1.91 5.13
N GLN A 24 -9.11 -0.61 5.01
CA GLN A 24 -8.51 0.23 3.96
C GLN A 24 -6.98 0.31 4.09
N LEU A 25 -6.48 0.42 5.32
CA LEU A 25 -5.03 0.39 5.58
C LEU A 25 -4.42 -0.94 5.16
N GLN A 26 -5.04 -2.07 5.53
CA GLN A 26 -4.56 -3.39 5.12
C GLN A 26 -4.50 -3.53 3.59
N GLY A 27 -5.53 -3.07 2.88
CA GLY A 27 -5.52 -3.06 1.41
C GLY A 27 -4.43 -2.18 0.82
N THR A 28 -4.16 -1.02 1.43
CA THR A 28 -3.09 -0.10 1.01
C THR A 28 -1.71 -0.73 1.20
N LEU A 29 -1.47 -1.40 2.33
CA LEU A 29 -0.23 -2.11 2.60
C LEU A 29 0.03 -3.24 1.62
N LEU A 30 -1.00 -4.03 1.26
CA LEU A 30 -0.87 -5.08 0.25
C LEU A 30 -0.50 -4.52 -1.12
N ARG A 31 -1.17 -3.45 -1.57
CA ARG A 31 -0.83 -2.77 -2.83
C ARG A 31 0.58 -2.20 -2.81
N LYS A 32 1.00 -1.62 -1.68
CA LYS A 32 2.36 -1.09 -1.50
C LYS A 32 3.41 -2.19 -1.63
N GLN A 33 3.20 -3.33 -0.97
CA GLN A 33 4.09 -4.48 -1.08
C GLN A 33 4.22 -4.98 -2.53
N GLN A 34 3.11 -5.06 -3.28
CA GLN A 34 3.14 -5.45 -4.69
C GLN A 34 3.99 -4.50 -5.54
N VAL A 35 3.82 -3.19 -5.37
CA VAL A 35 4.61 -2.17 -6.09
C VAL A 35 6.09 -2.24 -5.70
N GLN A 36 6.42 -2.49 -4.44
CA GLN A 36 7.81 -2.64 -3.98
C GLN A 36 8.50 -3.85 -4.61
N LEU A 37 7.81 -4.98 -4.71
CA LEU A 37 8.33 -6.18 -5.37
C LEU A 37 8.59 -5.93 -6.85
N GLU A 38 7.63 -5.32 -7.55
CA GLU A 38 7.78 -5.00 -8.97
C GLU A 38 8.93 -3.99 -9.20
N LEU A 39 9.05 -2.97 -8.35
CA LEU A 39 10.14 -2.00 -8.42
C LEU A 39 11.51 -2.68 -8.24
N MET A 40 11.62 -3.60 -7.28
CA MET A 40 12.84 -4.37 -7.03
C MET A 40 13.21 -5.24 -8.24
N GLU A 41 12.24 -5.87 -8.90
CA GLU A 41 12.46 -6.65 -10.12
C GLU A 41 13.00 -5.77 -11.26
N VAL A 42 12.41 -4.59 -11.46
CA VAL A 42 12.85 -3.62 -12.48
C VAL A 42 14.26 -3.09 -12.18
N GLU A 43 14.55 -2.75 -10.92
CA GLU A 43 15.88 -2.28 -10.52
C GLU A 43 16.95 -3.37 -10.70
N ASN A 44 16.61 -4.64 -10.41
CA ASN A 44 17.51 -5.77 -10.67
C ASN A 44 17.75 -5.98 -12.17
N ALA A 45 16.69 -5.89 -13.00
CA ALA A 45 16.82 -6.04 -14.45
C ALA A 45 17.70 -4.93 -15.07
N LEU A 46 17.52 -3.68 -14.63
CA LEU A 46 18.39 -2.57 -15.05
C LEU A 46 19.85 -2.82 -14.67
N LYS A 47 20.11 -3.26 -13.44
CA LYS A 47 21.46 -3.56 -12.97
C LYS A 47 22.12 -4.68 -13.76
N GLU A 48 21.39 -5.74 -14.11
CA GLU A 48 21.93 -6.82 -14.93
C GLU A 48 22.28 -6.32 -16.34
N LEU A 49 21.42 -5.48 -16.95
CA LEU A 49 21.65 -4.92 -18.28
C LEU A 49 22.89 -4.01 -18.36
N GLU A 50 23.28 -3.34 -17.27
CA GLU A 50 24.51 -2.55 -17.22
C GLU A 50 25.75 -3.42 -17.46
N GLY A 51 25.73 -4.68 -17.02
CA GLY A 51 26.86 -5.61 -17.16
C GLY A 51 26.89 -6.41 -18.47
N VAL A 52 25.84 -6.34 -19.28
CA VAL A 52 25.73 -7.09 -20.54
C VAL A 52 26.48 -6.39 -21.66
N GLU A 53 27.31 -7.10 -22.42
CA GLU A 53 28.00 -6.56 -23.61
C GLU A 53 27.01 -6.20 -24.72
N ASP A 54 27.33 -5.20 -25.56
CA ASP A 54 26.39 -4.65 -26.54
C ASP A 54 26.08 -5.60 -27.72
N ASP A 55 26.89 -6.63 -27.93
CA ASP A 55 26.70 -7.66 -28.95
C ASP A 55 25.79 -8.81 -28.48
N VAL A 56 25.49 -8.88 -27.18
CA VAL A 56 24.61 -9.89 -26.61
C VAL A 56 23.16 -9.61 -27.02
N PRO A 57 22.46 -10.58 -27.66
CA PRO A 57 21.09 -10.38 -28.09
C PRO A 57 20.14 -10.36 -26.90
N ILE A 58 19.38 -9.27 -26.75
CA ILE A 58 18.35 -9.12 -25.72
C ILE A 58 16.97 -9.46 -26.30
N TYR A 59 16.19 -10.17 -25.52
CA TYR A 59 14.81 -10.55 -25.83
C TYR A 59 13.88 -10.09 -24.71
N LYS A 60 12.71 -9.54 -25.08
CA LYS A 60 11.65 -9.22 -24.14
C LYS A 60 10.45 -10.14 -24.30
N ALA A 61 9.82 -10.51 -23.19
CA ALA A 61 8.60 -11.28 -23.20
C ALA A 61 7.39 -10.38 -23.53
N VAL A 62 6.56 -10.82 -24.47
CA VAL A 62 5.28 -10.19 -24.83
C VAL A 62 4.23 -11.29 -24.88
N GLY A 63 3.51 -11.49 -23.77
CA GLY A 63 2.62 -12.63 -23.61
C GLY A 63 3.38 -13.95 -23.69
N ALA A 64 3.02 -14.80 -24.65
CA ALA A 64 3.70 -16.08 -24.91
C ALA A 64 4.89 -15.97 -25.89
N LEU A 65 5.22 -14.75 -26.36
CA LEU A 65 6.27 -14.53 -27.36
C LEU A 65 7.53 -13.92 -26.75
N LEU A 66 8.68 -14.24 -27.33
CA LEU A 66 9.94 -13.55 -27.08
C LEU A 66 10.30 -12.71 -28.32
N VAL A 67 10.48 -11.41 -28.13
CA VAL A 67 10.77 -10.46 -29.22
C VAL A 67 12.16 -9.88 -29.00
N ARG A 68 13.02 -9.96 -30.02
CA ARG A 68 14.35 -9.34 -29.99
C ARG A 68 14.20 -7.82 -29.87
N ALA A 69 14.95 -7.21 -28.97
CA ALA A 69 14.93 -5.78 -28.72
C ALA A 69 16.34 -5.21 -28.61
N GLU A 70 16.49 -3.93 -28.94
CA GLU A 70 17.76 -3.22 -28.78
C GLU A 70 17.95 -2.84 -27.30
N LYS A 71 19.16 -3.08 -26.76
CA LYS A 71 19.51 -2.76 -25.37
C LYS A 71 19.09 -1.35 -24.94
N PRO A 72 19.37 -0.27 -25.69
CA PRO A 72 19.00 1.07 -25.27
C PRO A 72 17.49 1.26 -25.12
N LYS A 73 16.69 0.63 -25.99
CA LYS A 73 15.22 0.68 -25.92
C LYS A 73 14.70 -0.05 -24.68
N VAL A 74 15.27 -1.21 -24.36
CA VAL A 74 14.89 -1.98 -23.17
C VAL A 74 15.25 -1.25 -21.90
N VAL A 75 16.43 -0.63 -21.84
CA VAL A 75 16.86 0.21 -20.70
C VAL A 75 15.87 1.35 -20.51
N GLN A 76 15.57 2.11 -21.57
CA GLN A 76 14.62 3.22 -21.49
C GLN A 76 13.22 2.77 -21.02
N GLU A 77 12.68 1.67 -21.56
CA GLU A 77 11.39 1.09 -21.13
C GLU A 77 11.39 0.74 -19.63
N LEU A 78 12.49 0.17 -19.12
CA LEU A 78 12.63 -0.18 -17.70
C LEU A 78 12.83 1.06 -16.81
N GLU A 79 13.54 2.08 -17.26
CA GLU A 79 13.70 3.33 -16.52
C GLU A 79 12.37 4.08 -16.39
N ASP A 80 11.61 4.21 -17.47
CA ASP A 80 10.26 4.79 -17.45
C ASP A 80 9.35 4.02 -16.48
N ARG A 81 9.44 2.68 -16.49
CA ARG A 81 8.69 1.82 -15.56
C ARG A 81 9.11 2.05 -14.11
N ARG A 82 10.41 2.15 -13.84
CA ARG A 82 10.98 2.42 -12.50
C ARG A 82 10.44 3.75 -11.96
N GLU A 83 10.46 4.81 -12.77
CA GLU A 83 9.94 6.13 -12.37
C GLU A 83 8.45 6.08 -12.05
N PHE A 84 7.65 5.43 -12.92
CA PHE A 84 6.23 5.23 -12.68
C PHE A 84 5.95 4.50 -11.36
N LEU A 85 6.68 3.41 -11.08
CA LEU A 85 6.53 2.63 -9.86
C LEU A 85 6.94 3.42 -8.62
N LYS A 86 8.00 4.25 -8.69
CA LYS A 86 8.41 5.14 -7.59
C LYS A 86 7.33 6.17 -7.26
N LEU A 87 6.73 6.81 -8.25
CA LEU A 87 5.62 7.74 -8.05
C LEU A 87 4.40 7.04 -7.42
N ARG A 88 4.10 5.83 -7.89
CA ARG A 88 3.00 5.02 -7.33
C ARG A 88 3.26 4.64 -5.88
N LEU A 89 4.49 4.27 -5.55
CA LEU A 89 4.91 3.94 -4.19
C LEU A 89 4.74 5.16 -3.26
N GLU A 90 5.22 6.34 -3.68
CA GLU A 90 5.08 7.57 -2.91
C GLU A 90 3.61 7.94 -2.65
N GLN A 91 2.74 7.75 -3.65
CA GLN A 91 1.30 7.97 -3.48
C GLN A 91 0.71 7.04 -2.40
N LEU A 92 1.07 5.75 -2.42
CA LEU A 92 0.60 4.77 -1.45
C LEU A 92 1.14 5.05 -0.04
N GLU A 93 2.36 5.58 0.08
CA GLU A 93 2.93 6.02 1.36
C GLU A 93 2.17 7.19 1.97
N ARG A 94 1.81 8.18 1.15
CA ARG A 94 0.98 9.30 1.59
C ARG A 94 -0.42 8.82 2.03
N GLU A 95 -1.02 7.89 1.29
CA GLU A 95 -2.30 7.27 1.65
C GLU A 95 -2.20 6.49 2.97
N GLU A 96 -1.15 5.68 3.12
CA GLU A 96 -0.86 4.93 4.35
C GLU A 96 -0.77 5.86 5.57
N ASN A 97 0.02 6.92 5.47
CA ASN A 97 0.22 7.88 6.57
C ASN A 97 -1.10 8.54 6.98
N ARG A 98 -1.88 9.02 6.01
CA ARG A 98 -3.19 9.62 6.27
C ARG A 98 -4.15 8.64 6.94
N LEU A 99 -4.18 7.38 6.52
CA LEU A 99 -5.02 6.35 7.13
C LEU A 99 -4.58 6.07 8.58
N ARG A 100 -3.27 5.96 8.83
CA ARG A 100 -2.73 5.77 10.19
C ARG A 100 -3.10 6.91 11.13
N GLU A 101 -2.97 8.17 10.67
CA GLU A 101 -3.37 9.34 11.44
C GLU A 101 -4.86 9.30 11.82
N GLN A 102 -5.74 9.03 10.84
CA GLN A 102 -7.19 8.92 11.08
C GLN A 102 -7.54 7.78 12.04
N ILE A 103 -6.85 6.65 11.94
CA ILE A 103 -7.03 5.50 12.84
C ILE A 103 -6.64 5.87 14.27
N GLU A 104 -5.49 6.53 14.47
CA GLU A 104 -5.03 6.92 15.81
C GLU A 104 -5.92 7.99 16.44
N GLU A 105 -6.36 9.00 15.68
CA GLU A 105 -7.33 9.99 16.15
C GLU A 105 -8.65 9.34 16.59
N LEU A 106 -9.18 8.42 15.77
CA LEU A 106 -10.44 7.76 16.05
C LEU A 106 -10.33 6.80 17.24
N ARG A 107 -9.19 6.10 17.37
CA ARG A 107 -8.86 5.27 18.53
C ARG A 107 -8.79 6.09 19.81
N ALA A 108 -8.17 7.27 19.78
CA ALA A 108 -8.12 8.16 20.93
C ALA A 108 -9.52 8.62 21.37
N ARG A 109 -10.38 9.00 20.41
CA ARG A 109 -11.77 9.38 20.68
C ARG A 109 -12.59 8.22 21.26
N LEU A 110 -12.46 7.03 20.68
CA LEU A 110 -13.15 5.82 21.17
C LEU A 110 -12.73 5.49 22.60
N ARG A 111 -11.44 5.57 22.95
CA ARG A 111 -10.97 5.36 24.33
C ARG A 111 -11.61 6.34 25.31
N LYS A 112 -11.70 7.63 24.94
CA LYS A 112 -12.33 8.66 25.77
C LYS A 112 -13.82 8.42 25.98
N ASP A 113 -14.53 8.01 24.93
CA ASP A 113 -15.96 7.69 25.03
C ASP A 113 -16.22 6.50 25.96
N LEU A 114 -15.42 5.43 25.82
CA LEU A 114 -15.54 4.22 26.63
C LEU A 114 -15.16 4.47 28.10
N SER A 115 -14.13 5.28 28.36
CA SER A 115 -13.77 5.66 29.73
C SER A 115 -14.82 6.54 30.40
N ALA A 116 -15.44 7.46 29.64
CA ALA A 116 -16.53 8.29 30.15
C ALA A 116 -17.77 7.45 30.48
N GLN A 117 -18.04 6.40 29.69
CA GLN A 117 -19.16 5.50 29.95
C GLN A 117 -18.93 4.60 31.18
N ALA A 118 -17.68 4.15 31.41
CA ALA A 118 -17.32 3.39 32.61
C ALA A 118 -17.39 4.22 33.91
N GLY A 119 -17.19 5.54 33.84
CA GLY A 119 -17.26 6.45 34.99
C GLY A 119 -18.66 6.95 35.35
N VAL A 120 -19.67 6.70 34.51
CA VAL A 120 -21.07 7.11 34.75
C VAL A 120 -21.89 5.97 35.40
N GLY A 121 -21.29 4.79 35.58
CA GLY A 121 -21.91 3.62 36.21
C GLY A 121 -21.62 3.41 37.71
N LEU A 122 -21.05 4.42 38.39
CA LEU A 122 -20.88 4.49 39.85
C LEU A 122 -21.56 5.75 40.38
#